data_AF-A0A2T3FZ80-F1
#
_entry.id   AF-A0A2T3FZ80-F1
#
_cell.length_a   1.000
_cell.length_b   1.000
_cell.length_c   1.000
_cell.angle_alpha   90.00
_cell.angle_beta   90.00
_cell.angle_gamma   90.00
#
_symmetry.space_group_name_H-M   'P 1'
#
loop_
_entity.id
_entity.type
_entity.pdbx_description
1 polymer ?
#
loop_
_entity_poly.entity_id
_entity_poly.type
_entity_poly.pdbx_seq_one_letter_code
_entity_poly.pdbx_strand_id
1 'polypeptide(L)'
;MGNTAVRSKDVQMNLWNFGYATMEQMYEQDYDLIDCNDGHYYIVPNAGYYYDYLKDGILYNQEINSIGNVTILVGNEQMLGGLLLYGTA
;
A
#
# COMPACT_ATOMS: atom_id res chain seq x y z
N MET A 1 -19.84 5.32 -3.79
CA MET A 1 -19.25 4.03 -4.19
C MET A 1 -20.11 3.39 -5.27
N GLY A 2 -19.55 2.48 -6.08
CA GLY A 2 -20.35 1.69 -7.02
C GLY A 2 -21.20 0.65 -6.29
N ASN A 3 -22.33 0.26 -6.87
CA ASN A 3 -23.25 -0.73 -6.27
C ASN A 3 -23.02 -2.15 -6.80
N THR A 4 -22.10 -2.33 -7.76
CA THR A 4 -21.76 -3.65 -8.28
C THR A 4 -20.83 -4.33 -7.28
N ALA A 5 -21.18 -5.53 -6.84
CA ALA A 5 -20.35 -6.30 -5.93
C ALA A 5 -19.00 -6.65 -6.59
N VAL A 6 -17.92 -6.43 -5.85
CA VAL A 6 -16.55 -6.85 -6.19
C VAL A 6 -16.13 -7.87 -5.14
N ARG A 7 -15.55 -9.00 -5.58
CA ARG A 7 -15.07 -10.03 -4.67
C ARG A 7 -13.83 -9.54 -3.93
N SER A 8 -13.79 -9.75 -2.62
CA SER A 8 -12.67 -9.39 -1.74
C SER A 8 -11.99 -10.56 -1.05
N LYS A 9 -12.77 -11.57 -0.61
CA LYS A 9 -12.21 -12.74 0.06
C LYS A 9 -11.18 -13.50 -0.81
N ASP A 10 -10.05 -13.80 -0.19
CA ASP A 10 -8.85 -14.41 -0.80
C ASP A 10 -8.25 -13.56 -1.94
N VAL A 11 -8.48 -12.24 -1.90
CA VAL A 11 -7.91 -11.28 -2.85
C VAL A 11 -6.92 -10.37 -2.13
N GLN A 12 -5.73 -10.27 -2.71
CA GLN A 12 -4.70 -9.36 -2.24
C GLN A 12 -4.88 -7.99 -2.89
N MET A 13 -4.80 -6.94 -2.08
CA MET A 13 -4.91 -5.55 -2.47
C MET A 13 -3.58 -4.83 -2.22
N ASN A 14 -3.01 -4.35 -3.32
CA ASN A 14 -1.87 -3.44 -3.29
C ASN A 14 -2.39 -2.02 -2.98
N LEU A 15 -2.08 -1.50 -1.81
CA LEU A 15 -2.44 -0.14 -1.37
C LEU A 15 -1.51 0.92 -1.97
N TRP A 16 -1.44 0.96 -3.31
CA TRP A 16 -0.44 1.75 -4.03
C TRP A 16 -0.72 3.25 -3.99
N ASN A 17 -1.98 3.67 -3.83
CA ASN A 17 -2.33 5.08 -3.76
C ASN A 17 -3.64 5.29 -2.98
N PHE A 18 -3.56 6.10 -1.93
CA PHE A 18 -4.63 6.28 -0.95
C PHE A 18 -5.84 7.07 -1.50
N GLY A 19 -5.69 7.74 -2.64
CA GLY A 19 -6.81 8.36 -3.34
C GLY A 19 -7.73 7.35 -4.03
N TYR A 20 -7.23 6.14 -4.31
CA TYR A 20 -8.01 5.07 -4.95
C TYR A 20 -8.54 4.03 -3.95
N ALA A 21 -7.74 3.66 -2.95
CA ALA A 21 -8.11 2.68 -1.93
C ALA A 21 -7.45 3.03 -0.59
N THR A 22 -8.26 3.16 0.47
CA THR A 22 -7.75 3.37 1.82
C THR A 22 -7.58 2.04 2.56
N MET A 23 -6.59 1.97 3.47
CA MET A 23 -6.36 0.78 4.31
C MET A 23 -7.62 0.38 5.08
N GLU A 24 -8.30 1.34 5.71
CA GLU A 24 -9.52 1.10 6.48
C GLU A 24 -10.61 0.45 5.63
N GLN A 25 -10.93 1.04 4.46
CA GLN A 25 -12.00 0.52 3.61
C GLN A 25 -11.70 -0.87 3.05
N MET A 26 -10.44 -1.14 2.69
CA MET A 26 -10.05 -2.44 2.13
C MET A 26 -9.97 -3.51 3.22
N TYR A 27 -9.53 -3.14 4.42
CA TYR A 27 -9.56 -4.02 5.59
C TYR A 27 -11.00 -4.43 5.96
N GLU A 28 -11.90 -3.45 6.06
CA GLU A 28 -13.33 -3.69 6.34
C GLU A 28 -14.04 -4.53 5.27
N GLN A 29 -13.51 -4.52 4.04
CA GLN A 29 -14.03 -5.29 2.92
C GLN A 29 -13.48 -6.72 2.84
N ASP A 30 -12.63 -7.17 3.76
CA ASP A 30 -12.07 -8.53 3.79
C ASP A 30 -11.01 -8.80 2.68
N TYR A 31 -10.26 -7.77 2.29
CA TYR A 31 -9.06 -7.94 1.46
C TYR A 31 -7.84 -8.26 2.33
N ASP A 32 -6.89 -9.00 1.75
CA ASP A 32 -5.53 -9.10 2.28
C ASP A 32 -4.70 -7.95 1.74
N LEU A 33 -3.94 -7.27 2.58
CA LEU A 33 -3.39 -5.95 2.29
C LEU A 33 -1.87 -6.00 2.19
N ILE A 34 -1.35 -5.27 1.19
CA ILE A 34 0.07 -5.04 0.98
C ILE A 34 0.27 -3.52 0.86
N ASP A 35 1.02 -2.92 1.80
CA ASP A 35 1.38 -1.52 1.70
C ASP A 35 2.46 -1.33 0.63
N CYS A 36 2.15 -0.48 -0.36
CA CYS A 36 3.04 -0.19 -1.46
C CYS A 36 2.79 1.21 -2.02
N ASN A 37 2.48 2.17 -1.13
CA ASN A 37 2.30 3.57 -1.50
C ASN A 37 3.37 4.11 -2.46
N ASP A 38 2.90 4.68 -3.55
CA ASP A 38 3.69 5.18 -4.67
C ASP A 38 4.59 6.38 -4.30
N GLY A 39 4.17 7.21 -3.34
CA GLY A 39 4.98 8.31 -2.82
C GLY A 39 6.19 7.86 -1.98
N HIS A 40 6.19 6.61 -1.50
CA HIS A 40 7.18 6.08 -0.56
C HIS A 40 8.05 4.97 -1.15
N TYR A 41 7.44 4.07 -1.93
CA TYR A 41 8.03 2.77 -2.27
C TYR A 41 8.29 2.57 -3.76
N TYR A 42 8.06 3.60 -4.59
CA TYR A 42 8.26 3.52 -6.03
C TYR A 42 9.51 4.28 -6.45
N ILE A 43 10.30 3.65 -7.31
CA ILE A 43 11.44 4.25 -8.00
C ILE A 43 11.21 4.15 -9.49
N VAL A 44 11.28 5.27 -10.21
CA VAL A 44 11.30 5.27 -11.69
C VAL A 44 12.38 6.24 -12.16
N PRO A 45 13.62 5.76 -12.38
CA PRO A 45 14.74 6.62 -12.68
C PRO A 45 14.52 7.47 -13.92
N ASN A 46 14.85 8.77 -13.84
CA ASN A 46 14.77 9.74 -14.95
C ASN A 46 13.36 9.97 -15.53
N ALA A 47 12.28 9.59 -14.85
CA ALA A 47 10.92 9.74 -15.39
C ALA A 47 10.32 11.15 -15.22
N GLY A 48 10.88 11.98 -14.34
CA GLY A 48 10.29 13.27 -13.97
C GLY A 48 9.11 13.17 -13.00
N TYR A 49 8.78 11.96 -12.54
CA TYR A 49 7.82 11.66 -11.48
C TYR A 49 8.31 10.44 -10.69
N TYR A 50 7.92 10.35 -9.41
CA TYR A 50 8.58 9.50 -8.39
C TYR A 50 10.07 9.82 -8.20
N TYR A 51 10.67 9.27 -7.14
CA TYR A 51 12.08 9.52 -6.83
C TYR A 51 12.98 8.50 -7.54
N ASP A 52 14.24 8.85 -7.75
CA ASP A 52 15.28 7.92 -8.23
C ASP A 52 15.88 7.08 -7.08
N TYR A 53 15.30 7.16 -5.88
CA TYR A 53 15.76 6.51 -4.66
C TYR A 53 14.61 6.24 -3.68
N LEU A 54 14.82 5.32 -2.73
CA LEU A 54 13.91 5.12 -1.59
C LEU A 54 14.33 6.01 -0.43
N LYS A 55 13.35 6.55 0.30
CA LYS A 55 13.61 7.39 1.47
C LYS A 55 13.91 6.51 2.68
N ASP A 56 15.17 6.43 3.10
CA ASP A 56 15.61 5.64 4.26
C ASP A 56 14.79 5.93 5.53
N GLY A 57 14.45 7.20 5.77
CA GLY A 57 13.65 7.60 6.93
C GLY A 57 12.25 6.95 6.95
N ILE A 58 11.65 6.74 5.78
CA ILE A 58 10.39 6.00 5.65
C ILE A 58 10.66 4.50 5.78
N LEU A 59 11.63 3.99 5.03
CA LEU A 59 11.89 2.56 4.91
C LEU A 59 12.27 1.89 6.23
N TYR A 60 13.00 2.60 7.10
CA TYR A 60 13.47 2.05 8.38
C TYR A 60 12.54 2.36 9.56
N ASN A 61 11.74 3.43 9.50
CA ASN A 61 11.00 3.90 10.68
C ASN A 61 9.47 3.85 10.51
N GLN A 62 8.95 3.73 9.30
CA GLN A 62 7.50 3.63 9.09
C GLN A 62 7.04 2.19 9.28
N GLU A 63 6.07 2.01 10.18
CA GLU A 63 5.41 0.73 10.41
C GLU A 63 4.54 0.36 9.19
N ILE A 64 4.73 -0.84 8.64
CA ILE A 64 4.05 -1.29 7.41
C ILE A 64 2.55 -1.52 7.59
N ASN A 65 2.13 -1.75 8.83
CA ASN A 65 0.73 -1.93 9.24
C ASN A 65 0.04 -0.60 9.60
N SER A 66 0.68 0.54 9.33
CA SER A 66 0.17 1.86 9.65
C SER A 66 0.20 2.79 8.44
N ILE A 67 -0.99 3.26 8.03
CA ILE A 67 -1.15 4.25 6.96
C ILE A 67 -2.03 5.39 7.48
N GLY A 68 -1.45 6.59 7.53
CA GLY A 68 -2.12 7.76 8.10
C GLY A 68 -2.44 7.55 9.59
N ASN A 69 -3.72 7.63 9.95
CA ASN A 69 -4.23 7.40 11.31
C ASN A 69 -4.78 5.98 11.53
N VAL A 70 -4.68 5.11 10.52
CA VAL A 70 -5.17 3.73 10.58
C VAL A 70 -3.99 2.82 10.91
N THR A 71 -4.18 1.92 11.86
CA THR A 71 -3.18 0.91 12.22
C THR A 71 -3.88 -0.42 12.42
N ILE A 72 -3.47 -1.41 11.65
CA ILE A 72 -3.91 -2.80 11.82
C ILE A 72 -3.02 -3.46 12.86
N LEU A 73 -3.60 -4.30 13.73
CA LEU A 73 -2.85 -4.97 14.78
C LEU A 73 -1.71 -5.82 14.23
N VAL A 74 -0.56 -5.79 14.90
CA VAL A 74 0.59 -6.63 14.55
C VAL A 74 0.19 -8.11 14.62
N GLY A 75 0.53 -8.86 13.57
CA GLY A 75 0.19 -10.28 13.43
C GLY A 75 -1.21 -10.56 12.90
N ASN A 76 -1.98 -9.54 12.50
CA ASN A 76 -3.22 -9.73 11.78
C ASN A 76 -2.95 -10.38 10.41
N GLU A 77 -3.69 -11.43 10.06
CA GLU A 77 -3.49 -12.23 8.84
C GLU A 77 -3.78 -11.45 7.55
N GLN A 78 -4.63 -10.42 7.61
CA GLN A 78 -4.93 -9.53 6.49
C GLN A 78 -3.81 -8.52 6.21
N MET A 79 -2.78 -8.37 7.06
CA MET A 79 -1.62 -7.54 6.74
C MET A 79 -0.45 -8.41 6.31
N LEU A 80 -0.28 -8.54 4.99
CA LEU A 80 0.73 -9.43 4.41
C LEU A 80 2.14 -8.81 4.40
N GLY A 81 2.23 -7.48 4.46
CA GLY A 81 3.51 -6.76 4.52
C GLY A 81 3.59 -5.63 3.51
N GLY A 82 4.78 -5.44 2.94
CA GLY A 82 5.09 -4.33 2.05
C GLY A 82 5.69 -4.77 0.71
N LEU A 83 5.54 -3.92 -0.31
CA LEU A 83 6.12 -4.13 -1.63
C LEU A 83 6.84 -2.86 -2.12
N LEU A 84 8.07 -3.06 -2.61
CA LEU A 84 8.87 -2.05 -3.31
C LEU A 84 8.73 -2.24 -4.82
N LEU A 85 8.57 -1.14 -5.55
CA LEU A 85 8.45 -1.18 -7.00
C LEU A 85 9.57 -0.38 -7.67
N TYR A 86 10.17 -1.00 -8.68
CA TYR A 86 11.13 -0.37 -9.58
C TYR A 86 10.58 -0.40 -11.00
N GLY A 87 10.50 0.78 -11.63
CA GLY A 87 10.10 0.94 -13.02
C GLY A 87 11.22 1.54 -13.88
N THR A 88 11.11 1.36 -15.19
CA THR A 88 11.95 2.04 -16.18
C THR A 88 11.09 2.98 -17.02
N ALA A 89 11.61 4.16 -17.36
CA ALA A 89 10.96 5.10 -18.27
C ALA A 89 10.97 4.61 -19.73
#